data_AF-A0AAU9XP21-F1
#
_entry.id   AF-A0AAU9XP21-F1
#
_cell.length_a   1.000
_cell.length_b   1.000
_cell.length_c   1.000
_cell.angle_alpha   90.00
_cell.angle_beta   90.00
_cell.angle_gamma   90.00
#
_symmetry.space_group_name_H-M   'P 1'
#
loop_
_entity.id
_entity.type
_entity.pdbx_description
1 polymer ?
#
loop_
_entity_poly.entity_id
_entity_poly.type
_entity_poly.pdbx_seq_one_letter_code
_entity_poly.pdbx_strand_id
1 'polypeptide(L)'
;MKRIGTYYMKRKVIVVDKSQTVQWEDKKVPACTIKKILEPRYLPKSMVFTMDGLCVLGILFAAGFFFFNFKYRNVRYIRMSSPNMNNIIILGCVLIYISGILFGIDAEIVSKKTHEKVCQTSAWTASFGFTMAFGALFSKT
;
A
#
# COMPACT_ATOMS: atom_id res chain seq x y z
N MET A 1 -20.87 -42.69 34.98
CA MET A 1 -20.65 -41.24 35.12
C MET A 1 -19.98 -40.96 36.46
N LYS A 2 -18.82 -40.28 36.46
CA LYS A 2 -18.13 -39.87 37.71
C LYS A 2 -18.67 -38.51 38.17
N ARG A 3 -18.95 -38.37 39.46
CA ARG A 3 -19.48 -37.14 40.07
C ARG A 3 -18.32 -36.22 40.44
N ILE A 4 -18.24 -35.05 39.81
CA ILE A 4 -17.11 -34.11 39.95
C ILE A 4 -17.32 -33.12 41.10
N GLY A 5 -18.57 -32.84 41.51
CA GLY A 5 -18.85 -31.92 42.61
C GLY A 5 -20.33 -31.77 42.94
N THR A 6 -20.62 -30.94 43.95
CA THR A 6 -21.97 -30.59 44.40
C THR A 6 -22.14 -29.07 44.47
N TYR A 7 -23.33 -28.59 44.14
CA TYR A 7 -23.69 -27.17 44.21
C TYR A 7 -24.78 -26.95 45.25
N TYR A 8 -24.56 -26.02 46.18
CA TYR A 8 -25.52 -25.67 47.23
C TYR A 8 -26.21 -24.35 46.92
N MET A 9 -27.50 -24.42 46.57
CA MET A 9 -28.28 -23.26 46.10
C MET A 9 -28.42 -22.15 47.15
N LYS A 10 -28.68 -22.49 48.42
CA LYS A 10 -28.86 -21.50 49.51
C LYS A 10 -27.59 -20.68 49.80
N ARG A 11 -26.42 -21.29 49.65
CA ARG A 11 -25.12 -20.65 49.94
C ARG A 11 -24.41 -20.15 48.67
N LYS A 12 -24.90 -20.53 47.49
CA LYS A 12 -24.27 -20.28 46.18
C LYS A 12 -22.80 -20.73 46.14
N VAL A 13 -22.49 -21.86 46.80
CA VAL A 13 -21.14 -22.43 46.85
C VAL A 13 -21.08 -23.70 46.01
N ILE A 14 -20.02 -23.82 45.21
CA ILE A 14 -19.64 -25.04 44.50
C ILE A 14 -18.57 -25.75 45.35
N VAL A 15 -18.82 -27.00 45.72
CA VAL A 15 -17.84 -27.85 46.41
C VAL A 15 -17.37 -28.90 45.40
N VAL A 16 -16.09 -28.79 45.01
CA VAL A 16 -15.44 -29.74 44.10
C VAL A 16 -14.77 -30.83 44.93
N ASP A 17 -14.97 -32.09 44.55
CA ASP A 17 -14.32 -33.22 45.22
C ASP A 17 -12.83 -33.25 44.84
N LYS A 18 -11.94 -33.04 45.81
CA LYS A 18 -10.48 -32.99 45.58
C LYS A 18 -9.92 -34.33 45.07
N SER A 19 -10.65 -35.43 45.25
CA SER A 19 -10.24 -36.76 44.79
C SER A 19 -10.48 -37.00 43.29
N GLN A 20 -11.30 -36.18 42.63
CA GLN A 20 -11.65 -36.34 41.21
C GLN A 20 -11.45 -35.04 40.42
N THR A 21 -10.39 -34.98 39.62
CA THR A 21 -10.11 -33.85 38.74
C THR A 21 -10.72 -34.06 37.36
N VAL A 22 -11.36 -33.02 36.81
CA VAL A 22 -11.77 -33.01 35.40
C VAL A 22 -10.53 -33.10 34.52
N GLN A 23 -10.42 -34.18 33.75
CA GLN A 23 -9.35 -34.34 32.77
C GLN A 23 -9.79 -33.67 31.48
N TRP A 24 -9.19 -32.51 31.20
CA TRP A 24 -9.24 -31.86 29.89
C TRP A 24 -8.12 -32.43 29.03
N GLU A 25 -8.34 -32.57 27.71
CA GLU A 25 -7.38 -33.13 26.74
C GLU A 25 -5.97 -32.51 26.88
N ASP A 26 -5.90 -31.19 27.08
CA ASP A 26 -4.65 -30.43 27.25
C ASP A 26 -4.40 -29.96 28.70
N LYS A 27 -5.04 -30.58 29.71
CA LYS A 27 -5.00 -30.16 31.14
C LYS A 27 -5.43 -28.69 31.37
N LYS A 28 -6.01 -28.04 30.37
CA LYS A 28 -6.44 -26.65 30.40
C LYS A 28 -7.92 -26.57 30.10
N VAL A 29 -8.64 -25.77 30.88
CA VAL A 29 -10.05 -25.48 30.60
C VAL A 29 -10.15 -24.82 29.21
N PRO A 30 -11.05 -25.29 28.33
CA PRO A 30 -11.26 -24.66 27.05
C PRO A 30 -11.73 -23.23 27.29
N ALA A 31 -11.03 -22.26 26.70
CA ALA A 31 -11.44 -20.87 26.77
C ALA A 31 -12.65 -20.68 25.84
N CYS A 32 -13.76 -20.13 26.34
CA CYS A 32 -14.93 -19.76 25.52
C CYS A 32 -14.68 -18.56 24.58
N THR A 33 -13.43 -18.09 24.47
CA THR A 33 -13.08 -16.91 23.68
C THR A 33 -12.18 -17.29 22.51
N ILE A 34 -12.63 -16.99 21.30
CA ILE A 34 -11.85 -17.13 20.07
C ILE A 34 -10.76 -16.05 20.07
N LYS A 35 -9.50 -16.44 19.96
CA LYS A 35 -8.40 -15.50 19.75
C LYS A 35 -8.42 -15.02 18.29
N LYS A 36 -8.73 -13.75 18.07
CA LYS A 36 -8.56 -13.11 16.76
C LYS A 36 -7.13 -12.58 16.65
N ILE A 37 -6.33 -13.19 15.80
CA ILE A 37 -4.99 -12.70 15.47
C ILE A 37 -5.14 -11.88 14.18
N LEU A 38 -4.86 -10.58 14.25
CA LEU A 38 -4.86 -9.71 13.09
C LEU A 38 -3.47 -9.76 12.46
N GLU A 39 -3.32 -10.54 11.39
CA GLU A 39 -2.07 -10.58 10.61
C GLU A 39 -2.15 -9.58 9.45
N PRO A 40 -1.33 -8.53 9.44
CA PRO A 40 -1.24 -7.64 8.28
C PRO A 40 -0.67 -8.40 7.08
N ARG A 41 -1.33 -8.30 5.93
CA ARG A 41 -0.79 -8.79 4.65
C ARG A 41 -0.02 -7.67 3.97
N TYR A 42 1.23 -7.94 3.63
CA TYR A 42 2.13 -7.03 2.93
C TYR A 42 2.25 -7.38 1.45
N LEU A 43 2.69 -6.43 0.63
CA LEU A 43 2.95 -6.69 -0.78
C LEU A 43 4.18 -7.61 -0.95
N PRO A 44 4.14 -8.58 -1.89
CA PRO A 44 5.29 -9.41 -2.17
C PRO A 44 6.42 -8.53 -2.72
N LYS A 45 7.60 -8.62 -2.09
CA LYS A 45 8.78 -7.80 -2.41
C LYS A 45 9.17 -7.88 -3.88
N SER A 46 9.02 -9.06 -4.50
CA SER A 46 9.30 -9.27 -5.93
C SER A 46 8.46 -8.37 -6.85
N MET A 47 7.18 -8.15 -6.54
CA MET A 47 6.30 -7.30 -7.34
C MET A 47 6.65 -5.82 -7.19
N VAL A 48 7.02 -5.39 -5.98
CA VAL A 48 7.42 -4.01 -5.71
C VAL A 48 8.70 -3.68 -6.49
N PHE A 49 9.72 -4.53 -6.43
CA PHE A 49 10.98 -4.29 -7.15
C PHE A 49 10.82 -4.25 -8.67
N THR A 50 9.97 -5.11 -9.24
CA THR A 50 9.75 -5.10 -10.70
C THR A 50 8.99 -3.86 -11.17
N MET A 51 7.96 -3.44 -10.42
CA MET A 51 7.21 -2.21 -10.71
C MET A 51 8.06 -0.96 -10.54
N ASP A 52 8.84 -0.87 -9.47
CA ASP A 52 9.75 0.25 -9.21
C ASP A 52 10.83 0.34 -10.31
N GLY A 53 11.43 -0.79 -10.68
CA GLY A 53 12.39 -0.86 -11.78
C GLY A 53 11.83 -0.35 -13.11
N LEU A 54 10.59 -0.72 -13.45
CA LEU A 54 9.90 -0.20 -14.65
C LEU A 54 9.64 1.31 -14.56
N CYS A 55 9.26 1.82 -13.39
CA CYS A 55 9.05 3.26 -13.18
C CYS A 55 10.36 4.04 -13.36
N VAL A 56 11.48 3.54 -12.82
CA VAL A 56 12.80 4.16 -12.98
C VAL A 56 13.22 4.19 -14.45
N LEU A 57 13.04 3.09 -15.18
CA LEU A 57 13.29 3.05 -16.62
C LEU A 57 12.43 4.09 -17.37
N GLY A 58 11.15 4.21 -17.01
CA GLY A 58 10.24 5.23 -17.56
C GLY A 58 10.73 6.66 -17.32
N ILE A 59 11.24 6.96 -16.13
CA ILE A 59 11.82 8.27 -15.79
C ILE A 59 13.07 8.56 -16.63
N LEU A 60 13.94 7.57 -16.84
CA LEU A 60 15.13 7.72 -17.68
C LEU A 60 14.76 8.05 -19.13
N PHE A 61 13.77 7.35 -19.70
CA PHE A 61 13.26 7.66 -21.04
C PHE A 61 12.63 9.05 -21.09
N ALA A 62 11.82 9.42 -20.10
CA ALA A 62 11.21 10.74 -20.02
C ALA A 62 12.26 11.86 -19.93
N ALA A 63 13.33 11.66 -19.15
CA ALA A 63 14.45 12.60 -19.07
C ALA A 63 15.19 12.74 -20.41
N GLY A 64 15.40 11.63 -21.12
CA GLY A 64 15.96 11.64 -22.47
C GLY A 64 15.12 12.47 -23.46
N PHE A 65 13.80 12.25 -23.46
CA PHE A 65 12.88 13.05 -24.28
C PHE A 65 12.84 14.52 -23.85
N PHE A 66 12.88 14.80 -22.55
CA PHE A 66 12.92 16.17 -22.05
C PHE A 66 14.18 16.91 -22.52
N PHE A 67 15.35 16.27 -22.39
CA PHE A 67 16.61 16.82 -22.87
C PHE A 67 16.60 17.04 -24.38
N PHE A 68 16.10 16.08 -25.14
CA PHE A 68 15.94 16.20 -26.59
C PHE A 68 15.03 17.38 -26.96
N ASN A 69 13.87 17.51 -26.30
CA ASN A 69 12.94 18.63 -26.51
C ASN A 69 13.59 19.98 -26.15
N PHE A 70 14.44 20.04 -25.13
CA PHE A 70 15.16 21.25 -24.75
C PHE A 70 16.24 21.62 -25.78
N LYS A 71 17.07 20.66 -26.19
CA LYS A 71 18.20 20.89 -27.10
C LYS A 71 17.76 21.33 -28.49
N TYR A 72 16.69 20.73 -29.01
CA TYR A 72 16.21 20.97 -30.37
C TYR A 72 15.00 21.93 -30.42
N ARG A 73 14.76 22.72 -29.36
CA ARG A 73 13.65 23.68 -29.25
C ARG A 73 13.56 24.70 -30.40
N ASN A 74 14.71 25.03 -31.00
CA ASN A 74 14.81 26.03 -32.07
C ASN A 74 14.65 25.46 -33.49
N VAL A 75 14.50 24.14 -33.65
CA VAL A 75 14.29 23.52 -34.97
C VAL A 75 12.83 23.70 -35.41
N ARG A 76 12.60 24.14 -36.66
CA ARG A 76 11.27 24.47 -37.22
C ARG A 76 10.24 23.33 -37.05
N TYR A 77 10.66 22.08 -37.20
CA TYR A 77 9.81 20.89 -36.99
C TYR A 77 9.33 20.75 -35.54
N ILE A 78 10.21 20.93 -34.56
CA ILE A 78 9.85 20.81 -33.14
C ILE A 78 9.03 22.01 -32.67
N ARG A 79 9.27 23.18 -33.25
CA ARG A 79 8.46 24.38 -33.01
C ARG A 79 7.01 24.25 -33.47
N MET A 80 6.74 23.54 -34.57
CA MET A 80 5.37 23.26 -35.03
C MET A 80 4.64 22.23 -34.15
N SER A 81 5.36 21.42 -33.37
CA SER A 81 4.79 20.34 -32.54
C SER A 81 4.29 20.80 -31.15
N SER A 82 4.23 22.11 -30.93
CA SER A 82 3.89 22.77 -29.65
C SER A 82 4.81 22.30 -28.50
N PRO A 83 6.09 22.73 -28.50
CA PRO A 83 7.11 22.19 -27.58
C PRO A 83 6.78 22.42 -26.10
N ASN A 84 6.04 23.48 -25.77
CA ASN A 84 5.59 23.73 -24.40
C ASN A 84 4.55 22.69 -23.94
N MET A 85 3.63 22.29 -24.83
CA MET A 85 2.62 21.26 -24.53
C MET A 85 3.29 19.89 -24.35
N ASN A 86 4.26 19.57 -25.21
CA ASN A 86 5.03 18.32 -25.11
C ASN A 86 5.82 18.23 -23.81
N ASN A 87 6.40 19.35 -23.35
CA ASN A 87 7.10 19.42 -22.06
C ASN A 87 6.16 19.23 -20.86
N ILE A 88 4.91 19.72 -20.93
CA ILE A 88 3.89 19.50 -19.89
C ILE A 88 3.48 18.02 -19.83
N ILE A 89 3.32 17.36 -20.98
CA ILE A 89 3.04 15.92 -21.04
C ILE A 89 4.17 15.12 -20.38
N ILE A 90 5.42 15.42 -20.74
CA ILE A 90 6.59 14.74 -20.15
C ILE A 90 6.63 14.95 -18.62
N LEU A 91 6.38 16.17 -18.16
CA LEU A 91 6.30 16.48 -16.72
C LEU A 91 5.18 15.67 -16.03
N GLY A 92 4.01 15.56 -16.67
CA GLY A 92 2.90 14.73 -16.19
C GLY A 92 3.29 13.25 -16.07
N CYS A 93 3.98 12.70 -17.07
CA CYS A 93 4.48 11.32 -17.05
C CYS A 93 5.48 11.09 -15.91
N VAL A 94 6.43 12.01 -15.69
CA VAL A 94 7.40 11.90 -14.58
C VAL A 94 6.69 11.88 -13.23
N LEU A 95 5.67 12.73 -13.03
CA LEU A 95 4.89 12.75 -11.79
C LEU A 95 4.12 11.44 -11.55
N ILE A 96 3.57 10.83 -12.60
CA ILE A 96 2.90 9.53 -12.50
C ILE A 96 3.89 8.43 -12.11
N TYR A 97 5.09 8.41 -12.71
CA TYR A 97 6.12 7.45 -12.32
C TYR A 97 6.55 7.62 -10.87
N ILE A 98 6.75 8.87 -10.40
CA ILE A 98 7.06 9.15 -8.99
C ILE A 98 5.94 8.64 -8.07
N SER A 99 4.66 8.83 -8.44
CA SER A 99 3.54 8.31 -7.66
C SER A 99 3.55 6.78 -7.57
N GLY A 100 3.90 6.08 -8.66
CA GLY A 100 4.05 4.62 -8.69
C GLY A 100 5.11 4.13 -7.71
N ILE A 101 6.27 4.81 -7.64
CA ILE A 101 7.34 4.51 -6.69
C ILE A 101 6.85 4.71 -5.25
N LEU A 102 6.16 5.82 -4.97
CA LEU A 102 5.60 6.11 -3.64
C LEU A 102 4.55 5.07 -3.21
N PHE A 103 3.78 4.51 -4.15
CA PHE A 103 2.80 3.46 -3.88
C PHE A 103 3.44 2.13 -3.44
N GLY A 104 4.69 1.87 -3.86
CA GLY A 104 5.43 0.66 -3.46
C GLY A 104 5.93 0.67 -2.00
N ILE A 105 5.82 1.79 -1.29
CA ILE A 105 6.29 1.93 0.09
C ILE A 105 5.24 1.35 1.04
N ASP A 106 5.49 0.17 1.58
CA ASP A 106 4.60 -0.52 2.52
C ASP A 106 4.92 -0.17 4.01
N ALA A 107 3.97 -0.43 4.90
CA ALA A 107 4.08 -0.22 6.35
C ALA A 107 5.09 -1.18 7.04
N GLU A 108 5.62 -2.17 6.32
CA GLU A 108 6.79 -2.96 6.78
C GLU A 108 8.06 -2.09 6.82
N ILE A 109 8.19 -1.14 5.89
CA ILE A 109 9.39 -0.31 5.71
C ILE A 109 9.27 0.98 6.53
N VAL A 110 8.04 1.47 6.73
CA VAL A 110 7.75 2.81 7.22
C VAL A 110 6.68 2.79 8.31
N SER A 111 6.81 3.66 9.32
CA SER A 111 5.82 3.80 10.41
C SER A 111 4.42 4.12 9.87
N LYS A 112 3.37 3.58 10.51
CA LYS A 112 1.96 3.72 10.09
C LYS A 112 1.56 5.17 9.74
N LYS A 113 1.96 6.13 10.58
CA LYS A 113 1.67 7.57 10.36
C LYS A 113 2.32 8.12 9.09
N THR A 114 3.49 7.64 8.75
CA THR A 114 4.21 8.08 7.55
C THR A 114 3.67 7.36 6.32
N HIS A 115 3.26 6.09 6.43
CA HIS A 115 2.58 5.35 5.36
C HIS A 115 1.27 6.04 4.93
N GLU A 116 0.46 6.51 5.88
CA GLU A 116 -0.76 7.30 5.59
C GLU A 116 -0.44 8.57 4.81
N LYS A 117 0.61 9.30 5.18
CA LYS A 117 1.05 10.50 4.45
C LYS A 117 1.53 10.19 3.05
N VAL A 118 2.34 9.14 2.89
CA VAL A 118 2.86 8.72 1.57
C VAL A 118 1.72 8.33 0.64
N CYS A 119 0.73 7.58 1.14
CA CYS A 119 -0.48 7.22 0.39
C CYS A 119 -1.28 8.45 -0.05
N GLN A 120 -1.41 9.45 0.83
CA GLN A 120 -2.05 10.70 0.45
C GLN A 120 -1.25 11.41 -0.65
N THR A 121 0.07 11.58 -0.46
CA THR A 121 0.94 12.25 -1.45
C THR A 121 0.96 11.52 -2.80
N SER A 122 0.92 10.18 -2.83
CA SER A 122 0.87 9.42 -4.08
C SER A 122 -0.45 9.69 -4.84
N ALA A 123 -1.58 9.75 -4.14
CA ALA A 123 -2.88 10.08 -4.76
C ALA A 123 -2.90 11.50 -5.34
N TRP A 124 -2.36 12.49 -4.62
CA TRP A 124 -2.24 13.86 -5.12
C TRP A 124 -1.34 13.94 -6.36
N THR A 125 -0.15 13.35 -6.29
CA THR A 125 0.82 13.37 -7.41
C THR A 125 0.30 12.65 -8.64
N ALA A 126 -0.41 11.52 -8.49
CA ALA A 126 -1.08 10.82 -9.59
C ALA A 126 -2.14 11.70 -10.24
N SER A 127 -3.00 12.35 -9.44
CA SER A 127 -4.07 13.22 -9.94
C SER A 127 -3.52 14.42 -10.71
N PHE A 128 -2.46 15.05 -10.20
CA PHE A 128 -1.79 16.16 -10.89
C PHE A 128 -1.11 15.69 -12.17
N GLY A 129 -0.37 14.57 -12.13
CA GLY A 129 0.32 14.02 -13.30
C GLY A 129 -0.63 13.63 -14.43
N PHE A 130 -1.74 12.97 -14.09
CA PHE A 130 -2.80 12.61 -15.04
C PHE A 130 -3.44 13.85 -15.67
N THR A 131 -3.84 14.82 -14.84
CA THR A 131 -4.48 16.06 -15.31
C THR A 131 -3.56 16.85 -16.25
N MET A 132 -2.27 16.97 -15.92
CA MET A 132 -1.31 17.65 -16.79
C MET A 132 -1.11 16.94 -18.12
N ALA A 133 -0.95 15.61 -18.10
CA ALA A 133 -0.74 14.83 -19.32
C ALA A 133 -1.96 14.86 -20.24
N PHE A 134 -3.16 14.56 -19.72
CA PHE A 134 -4.40 14.55 -20.49
C PHE A 134 -4.85 15.95 -20.89
N GLY A 135 -4.72 16.95 -20.01
CA GLY A 135 -5.05 18.34 -20.33
C GLY A 135 -4.21 18.88 -21.49
N ALA A 136 -2.90 18.60 -21.48
CA ALA A 136 -2.02 18.99 -22.57
C ALA A 136 -2.29 18.22 -23.87
N LEU A 137 -2.75 16.97 -23.81
CA LEU A 137 -3.16 16.22 -24.99
C LEU A 137 -4.40 16.85 -25.65
N PHE A 138 -5.42 17.19 -24.84
CA PHE A 138 -6.65 17.81 -25.33
C PHE A 138 -6.45 19.23 -25.87
N SER A 139 -5.50 20.01 -25.34
CA SER A 139 -5.21 21.33 -25.92
C SER A 139 -4.27 21.28 -27.12
N LYS A 140 -3.76 20.09 -27.49
CA LYS A 140 -2.97 19.86 -28.71
C LYS A 140 -3.82 19.36 -29.88
N THR A 141 -4.88 18.60 -29.61
CA THR A 141 -5.93 18.26 -30.58
C THR A 141 -6.82 19.46 -30.87
#